data_AF-A0A954TRN2-F1
#
_entry.id   AF-A0A954TRN2-F1
#
_cell.length_a   1.000
_cell.length_b   1.000
_cell.length_c   1.000
_cell.angle_alpha   90.00
_cell.angle_beta   90.00
_cell.angle_gamma   90.00
#
_symmetry.space_group_name_H-M   'P 1'
#
loop_
_entity.id
_entity.type
_entity.pdbx_description
1 polymer ?
#
loop_
_entity_poly.entity_id
_entity_poly.type
_entity_poly.pdbx_seq_one_letter_code
_entity_poly.pdbx_strand_id
1 'polypeptide(L)'
;MDGLVQYDALQRGQLCPDARRVLDILAQTYIVEFEPPQLQIGISEWYVQVRLPGEPVCAGYYGATASEAAKSVAVSLGVCDDRRAA
;
A
#
# COMPACT_ATOMS: atom_id res chain seq x y z
N MET A 1 -11.54 0.59 15.18
CA MET A 1 -10.39 -0.31 14.91
C MET A 1 -9.39 0.55 14.16
N ASP A 2 -8.56 1.28 14.91
CA ASP A 2 -7.59 2.24 14.37
C ASP A 2 -6.23 1.55 14.25
N GLY A 3 -6.13 0.58 13.32
CA GLY A 3 -4.94 -0.25 13.14
C GLY A 3 -4.09 0.09 11.91
N LEU A 4 -4.60 0.96 11.02
CA LEU A 4 -3.94 1.28 9.76
C LEU A 4 -2.97 2.45 9.94
N VAL A 5 -1.74 2.26 9.46
CA VAL A 5 -0.71 3.28 9.43
C VAL A 5 -0.76 3.99 8.09
N GLN A 6 -1.00 5.30 8.09
CA GLN A 6 -0.91 6.08 6.87
C GLN A 6 0.55 6.19 6.43
N TYR A 7 0.80 5.92 5.14
CA TYR A 7 2.10 6.15 4.54
C TYR A 7 2.42 7.63 4.49
N ASP A 8 3.49 8.03 5.19
CA ASP A 8 4.04 9.37 5.15
C ASP A 8 5.39 9.38 4.43
N ALA A 9 5.41 10.14 3.34
CA ALA A 9 6.57 10.50 2.54
C ALA A 9 7.74 11.10 3.35
N LEU A 10 7.49 11.67 4.52
CA LEU A 10 8.50 12.30 5.37
C LEU A 10 9.05 11.35 6.44
N GLN A 11 8.32 10.29 6.79
CA GLN A 11 8.75 9.22 7.72
C GLN A 11 9.32 7.98 6.97
N ARG A 12 9.57 8.16 5.67
CA ARG A 12 9.88 7.23 4.55
C ARG A 12 10.85 6.05 4.73
N GLY A 13 11.54 5.92 5.87
CA GLY A 13 12.63 4.96 6.03
C GLY A 13 12.33 3.75 6.92
N GLN A 14 11.37 3.83 7.83
CA GLN A 14 11.33 2.88 8.96
C GLN A 14 10.33 1.73 8.83
N LEU A 15 9.27 1.86 8.02
CA LEU A 15 8.15 0.90 8.09
C LEU A 15 8.07 -0.09 6.92
N CYS A 16 8.33 0.32 5.67
CA CYS A 16 8.18 -0.55 4.50
C CYS A 16 9.27 -0.30 3.43
N PRO A 17 10.55 -0.63 3.71
CA PRO A 17 11.64 -0.33 2.78
C PRO A 17 11.53 -1.06 1.43
N ASP A 18 10.92 -2.25 1.40
CA ASP A 18 10.71 -3.08 0.21
C ASP A 18 9.56 -2.61 -0.69
N ALA A 19 8.58 -1.89 -0.13
CA ALA A 19 7.41 -1.36 -0.84
C ALA A 19 7.56 0.12 -1.22
N ARG A 20 8.59 0.81 -0.70
CA ARG A 20 8.76 2.27 -0.77
C ARG A 20 8.46 2.85 -2.14
N ARG A 21 9.07 2.31 -3.21
CA ARG A 21 8.92 2.86 -4.57
C ARG A 21 7.47 2.84 -5.05
N VAL A 22 6.72 1.78 -4.75
CA VAL A 22 5.31 1.64 -5.19
C VAL A 22 4.41 2.51 -4.35
N LEU A 23 4.62 2.55 -3.03
CA LEU A 23 3.89 3.42 -2.11
C LEU A 23 4.12 4.91 -2.45
N ASP A 24 5.35 5.29 -2.84
CA ASP A 24 5.67 6.65 -3.29
C ASP A 24 4.93 7.06 -4.57
N ILE A 25 4.64 6.11 -5.47
CA ILE A 25 3.86 6.37 -6.68
C ILE A 25 2.38 6.50 -6.31
N LEU A 26 1.85 5.57 -5.52
CA LEU A 26 0.45 5.59 -5.07
C LEU A 26 0.14 6.87 -4.27
N ALA A 27 1.06 7.30 -3.40
CA ALA A 27 0.91 8.46 -2.53
C ALA A 27 0.90 9.82 -3.28
N GLN A 28 1.21 9.84 -4.58
CA GLN A 28 1.08 11.06 -5.40
C GLN A 28 -0.39 11.43 -5.66
N THR A 29 -1.27 10.43 -5.65
CA THR A 29 -2.68 10.59 -6.03
C THR A 29 -3.62 10.13 -4.92
N TYR A 30 -3.22 9.11 -4.15
CA TYR A 30 -4.07 8.48 -3.15
C TYR A 30 -3.52 8.67 -1.74
N ILE A 31 -4.41 8.59 -0.76
CA ILE A 31 -4.03 8.33 0.62
C ILE A 31 -3.74 6.84 0.71
N VAL A 32 -2.50 6.50 1.08
CA VAL A 32 -2.05 5.12 1.21
C VAL A 32 -1.98 4.75 2.69
N GLU A 33 -2.56 3.63 3.05
CA GLU A 33 -2.65 3.12 4.42
C GLU A 33 -2.22 1.65 4.42
N PHE A 34 -1.52 1.21 5.46
CA PHE A 34 -1.06 -0.18 5.55
C PHE A 34 -1.12 -0.70 6.98
N GLU A 35 -1.27 -2.02 7.09
CA GLU A 35 -1.20 -2.77 8.34
C GLU A 35 -0.01 -3.74 8.28
N PRO A 36 0.99 -3.60 9.17
CA PRO A 36 2.06 -4.58 9.28
C PRO A 36 1.54 -5.90 9.89
N PRO A 37 2.18 -7.03 9.59
CA PRO A 37 1.77 -8.32 10.12
C PRO A 37 1.87 -8.34 11.65
N GLN A 38 0.77 -8.69 12.30
CA GLN A 38 0.67 -8.77 13.75
C GLN A 38 0.82 -10.22 14.19
N LEU A 39 2.08 -10.65 14.36
CA LEU A 39 2.42 -12.03 14.76
C LEU A 39 1.76 -12.47 16.08
N GLN A 40 1.44 -11.52 16.97
CA GLN A 40 0.77 -11.80 18.25
C GLN A 40 -0.68 -12.26 18.10
N ILE A 41 -1.33 -11.95 16.97
CA ILE A 41 -2.72 -12.34 16.67
C ILE A 41 -2.82 -13.30 15.47
N GLY A 42 -1.69 -13.89 15.06
CA GLY A 42 -1.64 -14.88 13.99
C GLY A 42 -1.77 -14.30 12.57
N ILE A 43 -1.76 -12.98 12.42
CA ILE A 43 -1.72 -12.33 11.10
C ILE A 43 -0.28 -12.27 10.63
N SER A 44 0.02 -13.01 9.57
CA SER A 44 1.36 -13.09 8.97
C SER A 44 1.51 -12.24 7.71
N GLU A 45 0.42 -11.65 7.23
CA GLU A 45 0.37 -10.91 5.98
C GLU A 45 0.36 -9.40 6.25
N TRP A 46 0.97 -8.66 5.32
CA TRP A 46 0.81 -7.23 5.20
C TRP A 46 -0.52 -6.91 4.52
N TYR A 47 -1.17 -5.85 4.97
CA TYR A 47 -2.32 -5.28 4.27
C TYR A 47 -1.96 -3.88 3.78
N VAL A 48 -2.27 -3.56 2.52
CA VAL A 48 -2.11 -2.22 1.96
C VAL A 48 -3.41 -1.83 1.30
N GLN A 49 -3.90 -0.63 1.60
CA GLN A 49 -5.05 -0.04 0.96
C GLN A 49 -4.79 1.38 0.51
N VAL A 50 -5.64 1.85 -0.41
CA VAL A 50 -5.65 3.24 -0.84
C VAL A 50 -7.06 3.79 -0.93
N ARG A 51 -7.17 5.10 -0.77
CA ARG A 51 -8.42 5.84 -0.95
C ARG A 51 -8.15 7.25 -1.46
N LEU A 52 -9.14 7.87 -2.07
CA LEU A 52 -9.11 9.30 -2.34
C LEU A 52 -9.50 10.09 -1.07
N PRO A 53 -9.05 11.34 -0.91
CA PRO A 53 -9.49 12.19 0.19
C PRO A 53 -11.02 12.38 0.18
N GLY A 54 -11.68 12.02 1.28
CA GLY A 54 -13.14 12.14 1.41
C GLY A 54 -13.95 11.01 0.77
N GLU A 55 -13.30 10.04 0.14
CA GLU A 55 -13.92 8.91 -0.55
C GLU A 55 -13.67 7.59 0.20
N PRO A 56 -14.49 6.54 -0.06
CA PRO A 56 -14.23 5.20 0.46
C PRO A 56 -12.95 4.57 -0.14
N VAL A 57 -12.55 3.43 0.43
CA VAL A 57 -11.39 2.65 -0.04
C VAL A 57 -11.57 2.26 -1.49
N CYS A 58 -10.60 2.64 -2.33
CA CYS A 58 -10.60 2.34 -3.76
C CYS A 58 -10.07 0.92 -4.04
N ALA A 59 -9.03 0.52 -3.31
CA ALA A 59 -8.41 -0.79 -3.44
C ALA A 59 -7.68 -1.17 -2.15
N GLY A 60 -7.68 -2.46 -1.79
CA GLY A 60 -6.95 -2.99 -0.65
C GLY A 60 -6.60 -4.45 -0.86
N TYR A 61 -5.36 -4.83 -0.53
CA TYR A 61 -4.82 -6.18 -0.77
C TYR A 61 -3.93 -6.64 0.37
N TYR A 62 -4.02 -7.94 0.65
CA TYR A 62 -3.09 -8.65 1.51
C TYR A 62 -1.91 -9.21 0.70
N GLY A 63 -0.74 -9.33 1.32
CA GLY A 63 0.43 -9.96 0.72
C GLY A 63 1.41 -10.44 1.77
N ALA A 64 2.28 -11.40 1.42
CA ALA A 64 3.29 -11.89 2.35
C ALA A 64 4.34 -10.80 2.67
N THR A 65 4.50 -9.84 1.77
CA THR A 65 5.33 -8.63 1.96
C THR A 65 4.55 -7.36 1.68
N ALA A 66 5.02 -6.24 2.22
CA ALA A 66 4.45 -4.92 1.92
C ALA A 66 4.53 -4.61 0.42
N SER A 67 5.61 -5.04 -0.26
CA SER A 67 5.80 -4.84 -1.70
C SER A 67 4.75 -5.59 -2.54
N GLU A 68 4.42 -6.83 -2.18
CA GLU A 68 3.40 -7.63 -2.86
C GLU A 68 2.01 -7.02 -2.72
N ALA A 69 1.64 -6.63 -1.50
CA ALA A 69 0.37 -5.96 -1.23
C ALA A 69 0.27 -4.64 -2.00
N ALA A 70 1.31 -3.79 -1.94
CA ALA A 70 1.34 -2.50 -2.65
C ALA A 70 1.31 -2.65 -4.19
N LYS A 71 1.98 -3.65 -4.75
CA LYS A 71 1.93 -3.93 -6.20
C LYS A 71 0.54 -4.37 -6.63
N SER A 72 -0.11 -5.24 -5.86
CA SER A 72 -1.48 -5.69 -6.15
C SER A 72 -2.45 -4.50 -6.17
N VAL A 73 -2.31 -3.58 -5.22
CA VAL A 73 -3.04 -2.29 -5.24
C VAL A 73 -2.74 -1.50 -6.52
N ALA A 74 -1.46 -1.31 -6.85
CA ALA A 74 -1.06 -0.52 -8.02
C ALA A 74 -1.55 -1.12 -9.35
N VAL A 75 -1.59 -2.46 -9.48
CA VAL A 75 -2.16 -3.14 -10.64
C VAL A 75 -3.67 -2.91 -10.74
N SER A 76 -4.41 -3.05 -9.64
CA SER A 76 -5.87 -2.84 -9.65
C SER A 76 -6.29 -1.41 -9.98
N LEU A 77 -5.45 -0.44 -9.66
CA LEU A 77 -5.68 0.97 -10.02
C LEU A 77 -5.19 1.32 -11.43
N GLY A 78 -4.54 0.39 -12.15
CA GLY A 78 -3.92 0.67 -13.44
C GLY A 78 -2.70 1.60 -13.37
N VAL A 79 -2.07 1.72 -12.19
CA VAL A 79 -0.90 2.57 -11.95
C VAL A 79 0.40 1.82 -12.31
N CYS A 80 0.39 0.49 -12.27
CA CYS A 80 1.44 -0.38 -12.81
C CYS A 80 1.05 -0.87 -14.22
N ASP A 81 0.79 0.05 -15.15
CA ASP A 81 0.60 -0.31 -16.55
C ASP A 81 1.87 -0.02 -17.36
N ASP A 82 2.68 -1.08 -17.56
CA ASP A 82 3.80 -1.10 -18.50
C ASP A 82 3.31 -1.18 -19.97
N ARG A 83 2.01 -1.07 -20.27
CA ARG A 83 1.48 -1.09 -21.66
C ARG A 83 1.36 0.30 -22.26
N ARG A 84 2.40 1.11 -22.13
CA ARG A 84 2.57 2.30 -22.98
C ARG A 84 3.94 2.32 -23.67
N ALA A 85 4.32 1.20 -24.29
CA ALA A 85 5.37 1.16 -25.29
C ALA A 85 5.29 -0.13 -26.15
N ALA A 86 4.37 -0.18 -27.11
CA ALA A 86 4.51 -0.97 -28.34
C ALA A 86 3.52 -0.44 -29.40
#